data_AF-A0A7S0QH45-F1
#
_entry.id   AF-A0A7S0QH45-F1
#
_cell.length_a   1.000
_cell.length_b   1.000
_cell.length_c   1.000
_cell.angle_alpha   90.00
_cell.angle_beta   90.00
_cell.angle_gamma   90.00
#
_symmetry.space_group_name_H-M   'P 1'
#
loop_
_entity.id
_entity.type
_entity.pdbx_description
1 polymer ?
#
loop_
_entity_poly.entity_id
_entity_poly.type
_entity_poly.pdbx_seq_one_letter_code
_entity_poly.pdbx_strand_id
1 'polypeptide(L)'
;FSMAAEARRPTIEVKSMGENKISFILAGTDASIANTLRKAMISEVPTIAIDLVEIEENTSMLADEFIAHRLGLLPLVSNRALDPLFELAFRDANGQIKGFQWHHESDEEANCEIKFEMDVRNNFEDPMDVTTNHLKLSHEHGGVDQSNCGVHPVEYDPDYPVVIAKLKKNQAIKLTAIAKKGLGRMHAKWSPASGIVFTYEPVVRLNYDKLERLSTEQRRYWIKLCPPGLIRFNESSGQVEVEDKIRVGIAYSGECEKVAKNEFGPEFSDLVSVKPKCGPDGQPD
;
A
#
# COMPACT_ATOMS: atom_id res chain seq x y z
N PHE A 1 -32.85 29.99 -10.82
CA PHE A 1 -32.70 28.76 -10.03
C PHE A 1 -33.24 27.59 -10.84
N SER A 2 -32.39 26.90 -11.59
CA SER A 2 -32.65 25.55 -12.14
C SER A 2 -31.54 25.17 -13.12
N MET A 3 -30.43 24.66 -12.60
CA MET A 3 -29.81 23.47 -13.18
C MET A 3 -29.51 22.60 -11.98
N ALA A 4 -30.34 21.57 -11.78
CA ALA A 4 -30.01 20.49 -10.87
C ALA A 4 -28.63 19.99 -11.30
N ALA A 5 -27.64 20.09 -10.40
CA ALA A 5 -26.35 19.47 -10.60
C ALA A 5 -26.63 18.02 -10.98
N GLU A 6 -26.31 17.68 -12.23
CA GLU A 6 -26.46 16.33 -12.76
C GLU A 6 -25.84 15.40 -11.74
N ALA A 7 -26.63 14.46 -11.21
CA ALA A 7 -26.21 13.62 -10.09
C ALA A 7 -24.88 12.96 -10.50
N ARG A 8 -23.77 13.40 -9.88
CA ARG A 8 -22.43 12.91 -10.18
C ARG A 8 -22.45 11.40 -9.92
N ARG A 9 -22.37 10.60 -10.98
CA ARG A 9 -22.35 9.14 -10.90
C ARG A 9 -20.90 8.70 -10.96
N PRO A 10 -20.27 8.39 -9.81
CA PRO A 10 -18.90 7.90 -9.82
C PRO A 10 -18.85 6.56 -10.55
N THR A 11 -17.91 6.42 -11.47
CA THR A 11 -17.65 5.18 -12.20
C THR A 11 -16.23 4.70 -11.89
N ILE A 12 -16.08 3.39 -11.69
CA ILE A 12 -14.79 2.75 -11.41
C ILE A 12 -14.45 1.82 -12.56
N GLU A 13 -13.28 2.01 -13.17
CA GLU A 13 -12.71 1.11 -14.18
C GLU A 13 -11.42 0.48 -13.64
N VAL A 14 -11.40 -0.83 -13.43
CA VAL A 14 -10.19 -1.53 -12.95
C VAL A 14 -9.23 -1.72 -14.13
N LYS A 15 -8.03 -1.11 -14.05
CA LYS A 15 -6.97 -1.28 -15.06
C LYS A 15 -6.20 -2.59 -14.85
N SER A 16 -5.82 -2.86 -13.60
CA SER A 16 -5.11 -4.08 -13.23
C SER A 16 -5.37 -4.45 -11.79
N MET A 17 -5.38 -5.76 -11.52
CA MET A 17 -5.54 -6.33 -10.19
C MET A 17 -4.57 -7.50 -10.09
N GLY A 18 -3.57 -7.36 -9.22
CA GLY A 18 -2.69 -8.44 -8.78
C GLY A 18 -2.91 -8.74 -7.30
N GLU A 19 -2.10 -9.64 -6.75
CA GLU A 19 -2.22 -10.09 -5.36
C GLU A 19 -1.98 -8.95 -4.35
N ASN A 20 -0.91 -8.15 -4.56
CA ASN A 20 -0.49 -7.09 -3.64
C ASN A 20 -0.74 -5.67 -4.17
N LYS A 21 -1.33 -5.53 -5.36
CA LYS A 21 -1.50 -4.22 -6.01
C LYS A 21 -2.76 -4.18 -6.86
N ILE A 22 -3.55 -3.12 -6.66
CA ILE A 22 -4.69 -2.76 -7.50
C ILE A 22 -4.45 -1.41 -8.17
N SER A 23 -4.92 -1.25 -9.40
CA SER A 23 -4.90 0.03 -10.12
C SER A 23 -6.22 0.21 -10.85
N PHE A 24 -6.91 1.31 -10.59
CA PHE A 24 -8.21 1.62 -11.16
C PHE A 24 -8.32 3.12 -11.48
N ILE A 25 -9.23 3.46 -12.38
CA ILE A 25 -9.65 4.83 -12.69
C ILE A 25 -10.93 5.09 -11.93
N LEU A 26 -10.99 6.23 -11.26
CA LEU A 26 -12.19 6.78 -10.65
C LEU A 26 -12.60 8.01 -11.46
N ALA A 27 -13.77 7.97 -12.09
CA ALA A 27 -14.28 9.05 -12.93
C ALA A 27 -15.65 9.55 -12.43
N GLY A 28 -16.01 10.79 -12.76
CA GLY A 28 -17.29 11.39 -12.37
C GLY A 28 -17.36 11.81 -10.89
N THR A 29 -16.21 12.16 -10.30
CA THR A 29 -16.09 12.57 -8.89
C THR A 29 -15.03 13.66 -8.72
N ASP A 30 -15.08 14.41 -7.63
CA ASP A 30 -14.04 15.39 -7.29
C ASP A 30 -12.85 14.74 -6.57
N ALA A 31 -11.71 15.43 -6.63
CA ALA A 31 -10.50 15.09 -5.88
C ALA A 31 -10.72 14.99 -4.36
N SER A 32 -11.73 15.68 -3.81
CA SER A 32 -12.06 15.61 -2.38
C SER A 32 -12.54 14.21 -1.98
N ILE A 33 -13.38 13.57 -2.81
CA ILE A 33 -13.88 12.22 -2.59
C ILE A 33 -12.75 11.21 -2.78
N ALA A 34 -11.92 11.37 -3.83
CA ALA A 34 -10.74 10.52 -4.04
C ALA A 34 -9.76 10.59 -2.85
N ASN A 35 -9.50 11.78 -2.32
CA ASN A 35 -8.65 11.96 -1.14
C ASN A 35 -9.29 11.43 0.15
N THR A 36 -10.62 11.51 0.27
CA THR A 36 -11.36 10.93 1.39
C THR A 36 -11.27 9.41 1.37
N LEU A 37 -11.47 8.79 0.20
CA LEU A 37 -11.29 7.36 0.00
C LEU A 37 -9.86 6.92 0.32
N ARG A 38 -8.86 7.65 -0.19
CA ARG A 38 -7.44 7.41 0.10
C ARG A 38 -7.16 7.46 1.61
N LYS A 39 -7.70 8.45 2.33
CA LYS A 39 -7.54 8.56 3.78
C LYS A 39 -8.21 7.40 4.51
N ALA A 40 -9.47 7.10 4.18
CA ALA A 40 -10.22 6.00 4.78
C ALA A 40 -9.48 4.65 4.61
N MET A 41 -8.95 4.38 3.42
CA MET A 41 -8.17 3.17 3.15
C MET A 41 -6.89 3.07 4.00
N ILE A 42 -6.24 4.20 4.32
CA ILE A 42 -5.03 4.21 5.15
C ILE A 42 -5.35 4.11 6.64
N SER A 43 -6.38 4.82 7.10
CA SER A 43 -6.53 5.10 8.54
C SER A 43 -7.71 4.41 9.22
N GLU A 44 -8.76 4.06 8.47
CA GLU A 44 -10.04 3.56 9.02
C GLU A 44 -10.29 2.07 8.74
N VAL A 45 -9.43 1.42 7.96
CA VAL A 45 -9.51 -0.03 7.74
C VAL A 45 -8.78 -0.75 8.89
N PRO A 46 -9.47 -1.60 9.67
CA PRO A 46 -8.86 -2.30 10.79
C PRO A 46 -7.94 -3.42 10.34
N THR A 47 -6.83 -3.58 11.04
CA THR A 47 -5.84 -4.65 10.83
C THR A 47 -5.36 -5.21 12.17
N ILE A 48 -4.57 -6.28 12.13
CA ILE A 48 -3.96 -6.89 13.32
C ILE A 48 -2.46 -6.66 13.26
N ALA A 49 -1.88 -6.17 14.36
CA ALA A 49 -0.44 -5.96 14.48
C ALA A 49 0.00 -6.26 15.93
N ILE A 50 1.29 -6.54 16.10
CA ILE A 50 1.90 -6.75 17.43
C ILE A 50 1.88 -5.43 18.20
N ASP A 51 1.34 -5.49 19.42
CA ASP A 51 1.18 -4.32 20.29
C ASP A 51 2.02 -4.42 21.55
N LEU A 52 1.97 -5.56 22.23
CA LEU A 52 2.78 -5.81 23.42
C LEU A 52 3.85 -6.86 23.11
N VAL A 53 5.06 -6.63 23.60
CA VAL A 53 6.15 -7.61 23.54
C VAL A 53 6.71 -7.76 24.95
N GLU A 54 6.59 -8.96 25.50
CA GLU A 54 7.10 -9.34 26.80
C GLU A 54 8.42 -10.10 26.58
N ILE A 55 9.54 -9.53 27.01
CA ILE A 55 10.86 -10.13 26.84
C ILE A 55 11.24 -10.85 28.14
N GLU A 56 11.49 -12.15 28.03
CA GLU A 56 11.96 -12.98 29.15
C GLU A 56 13.50 -13.03 29.20
N GLU A 57 14.13 -13.17 28.04
CA GLU A 57 15.59 -13.18 27.89
C GLU A 57 15.99 -12.41 26.64
N ASN A 58 16.87 -11.41 26.78
CA ASN A 58 17.56 -10.81 25.64
C ASN A 58 19.03 -10.63 25.99
N THR A 59 19.89 -11.45 25.39
CA THR A 59 21.35 -11.32 25.47
C THR A 59 21.95 -10.90 24.14
N SER A 60 21.11 -10.43 23.21
CA SER A 60 21.52 -9.94 21.90
C SER A 60 22.18 -8.56 21.98
N MET A 61 22.66 -8.06 20.83
CA MET A 61 23.23 -6.71 20.73
C MET A 61 22.15 -5.62 20.58
N LEU A 62 20.91 -5.98 20.25
CA LEU A 62 19.82 -5.02 20.10
C LEU A 62 19.13 -4.83 21.44
N ALA A 63 18.89 -3.57 21.80
CA ALA A 63 18.10 -3.26 22.98
C ALA A 63 16.63 -3.67 22.79
N ASP A 64 15.96 -3.94 23.91
CA ASP A 64 14.61 -4.47 23.99
C ASP A 64 13.61 -3.65 23.19
N GLU A 65 13.69 -2.32 23.29
CA GLU A 65 12.80 -1.38 22.60
C GLU A 65 12.94 -1.45 21.08
N PHE A 66 14.14 -1.74 20.56
CA PHE A 66 14.35 -1.89 19.12
C PHE A 66 13.76 -3.21 18.61
N ILE A 67 13.89 -4.29 19.37
CA ILE A 67 13.29 -5.58 19.01
C ILE A 67 11.77 -5.46 19.04
N ALA A 68 11.21 -4.88 20.11
CA ALA A 68 9.78 -4.65 20.25
C ALA A 68 9.22 -3.77 19.11
N HIS A 69 9.91 -2.67 18.78
CA HIS A 69 9.50 -1.80 17.68
C HIS A 69 9.53 -2.51 16.32
N ARG A 70 10.56 -3.33 16.05
CA ARG A 70 10.63 -4.12 14.80
C ARG A 70 9.52 -5.15 14.70
N LEU A 71 9.23 -5.86 15.81
CA LEU A 71 8.11 -6.80 15.89
C LEU A 71 6.77 -6.10 15.68
N GLY A 72 6.60 -4.90 16.26
CA GLY A 72 5.38 -4.11 16.08
C GLY A 72 5.11 -3.69 14.64
N LEU A 73 6.15 -3.51 13.81
CA LEU A 73 6.04 -3.17 12.39
C LEU A 73 5.97 -4.39 11.47
N LEU A 74 6.01 -5.60 12.02
CA LEU A 74 5.88 -6.81 11.23
C LEU A 74 4.44 -6.96 10.73
N PRO A 75 4.20 -6.99 9.41
CA PRO A 75 2.85 -7.16 8.90
C PRO A 75 2.40 -8.62 9.11
N LEU A 76 1.16 -8.77 9.56
CA LEU A 76 0.51 -10.06 9.77
C LEU A 76 -0.60 -10.24 8.73
N VAL A 77 -0.69 -11.44 8.15
CA VAL A 77 -1.82 -11.86 7.34
C VAL A 77 -2.95 -12.24 8.27
N SER A 78 -4.16 -11.76 8.00
CA SER A 78 -5.37 -12.20 8.70
C SER A 78 -6.56 -12.16 7.75
N ASN A 79 -7.25 -13.28 7.63
CA ASN A 79 -8.51 -13.37 6.87
C ASN A 79 -9.72 -12.80 7.64
N ARG A 80 -9.53 -12.43 8.91
CA ARG A 80 -10.63 -12.09 9.82
C ARG A 80 -10.57 -10.67 10.38
N ALA A 81 -9.57 -9.86 10.04
CA ALA A 81 -9.47 -8.48 10.54
C ALA A 81 -10.70 -7.61 10.16
N LEU A 82 -11.36 -7.93 9.04
CA LEU A 82 -12.57 -7.28 8.56
C LEU A 82 -13.87 -7.95 9.03
N ASP A 83 -13.79 -9.13 9.65
CA ASP A 83 -14.98 -9.81 10.13
C ASP A 83 -15.51 -9.07 11.37
N PRO A 84 -16.73 -8.50 11.34
CA PRO A 84 -17.35 -7.95 12.54
C PRO A 84 -17.55 -9.03 13.61
N LEU A 85 -17.58 -10.31 13.22
CA LEU A 85 -17.58 -11.47 14.12
C LEU A 85 -16.18 -11.87 14.57
N PHE A 86 -15.10 -11.17 14.20
CA PHE A 86 -13.79 -11.45 14.81
C PHE A 86 -13.81 -11.21 16.32
N GLU A 87 -14.65 -10.28 16.78
CA GLU A 87 -15.02 -10.10 18.20
C GLU A 87 -15.98 -11.19 18.73
N LEU A 88 -16.56 -12.03 17.86
CA LEU A 88 -17.64 -12.99 18.15
C LEU A 88 -17.31 -14.46 17.83
N ALA A 89 -16.09 -14.76 17.39
CA ALA A 89 -15.71 -16.07 16.87
C ALA A 89 -14.52 -16.70 17.62
N PHE A 90 -14.59 -16.73 18.95
CA PHE A 90 -13.75 -17.62 19.75
C PHE A 90 -14.54 -18.85 20.17
N ARG A 91 -13.99 -20.03 19.87
CA ARG A 91 -14.50 -21.31 20.36
C ARG A 91 -13.69 -21.68 21.60
N ASP A 92 -14.37 -22.06 22.67
CA ASP A 92 -13.68 -22.65 23.83
C ASP A 92 -13.15 -24.06 23.51
N ALA A 93 -12.38 -24.65 24.43
CA ALA A 93 -11.90 -26.04 24.34
C ALA A 93 -13.03 -27.09 24.22
N ASN A 94 -14.29 -26.69 24.45
CA ASN A 94 -15.48 -27.53 24.33
C ASN A 94 -16.26 -27.28 23.02
N GLY A 95 -15.74 -26.45 22.11
CA GLY A 95 -16.35 -26.12 20.83
C GLY A 95 -17.52 -25.13 20.88
N GLN A 96 -17.83 -24.55 22.05
CA GLN A 96 -18.86 -23.51 22.20
C GLN A 96 -18.35 -22.16 21.70
N ILE A 97 -19.17 -21.49 20.88
CA ILE A 97 -18.91 -20.13 20.41
C ILE A 97 -19.18 -19.17 21.57
N LYS A 98 -18.13 -18.54 22.11
CA LYS A 98 -18.28 -17.34 22.93
C LYS A 98 -18.39 -16.13 22.01
N GLY A 99 -19.61 -15.86 21.54
CA GLY A 99 -19.97 -14.56 20.99
C GLY A 99 -20.51 -13.69 22.11
N PHE A 100 -19.98 -12.49 22.30
CA PHE A 100 -20.59 -11.53 23.21
C PHE A 100 -21.80 -10.86 22.55
N GLN A 101 -22.97 -11.12 23.12
CA GLN A 101 -24.11 -10.20 23.02
C GLN A 101 -23.68 -8.84 23.59
N TRP A 102 -23.99 -7.77 22.86
CA TRP A 102 -23.89 -6.41 23.36
C TRP A 102 -24.82 -6.23 24.57
N HIS A 103 -24.29 -6.25 25.79
CA HIS A 103 -24.96 -5.69 26.95
C HIS A 103 -23.97 -5.02 27.92
N HIS A 104 -24.12 -3.70 28.02
CA HIS A 104 -23.86 -2.77 29.13
C HIS A 104 -22.55 -2.89 29.95
N GLU A 105 -21.71 -1.86 29.80
CA GLU A 105 -21.30 -0.91 30.86
C GLU A 105 -20.82 -1.47 32.22
N SER A 106 -19.97 -2.50 32.24
CA SER A 106 -19.08 -2.73 33.40
C SER A 106 -17.96 -3.78 33.22
N ASP A 107 -17.54 -4.16 32.01
CA ASP A 107 -16.45 -5.14 31.86
C ASP A 107 -15.46 -4.74 30.77
N GLU A 108 -14.19 -4.75 31.15
CA GLU A 108 -13.03 -4.44 30.32
C GLU A 108 -12.98 -5.36 29.10
N GLU A 109 -13.19 -4.75 27.94
CA GLU A 109 -12.67 -5.10 26.61
C GLU A 109 -12.48 -6.59 26.30
N ALA A 110 -13.41 -7.13 25.50
CA ALA A 110 -13.21 -8.35 24.72
C ALA A 110 -12.14 -8.13 23.62
N ASN A 111 -10.89 -7.93 24.04
CA ASN A 111 -9.76 -7.77 23.14
C ASN A 111 -9.37 -9.14 22.58
N CYS A 112 -9.54 -9.28 21.27
CA CYS A 112 -9.01 -10.39 20.49
C CYS A 112 -7.49 -10.35 20.53
N GLU A 113 -6.87 -11.02 21.48
CA GLU A 113 -5.42 -11.10 21.63
C GLU A 113 -4.88 -12.38 20.99
N ILE A 114 -3.90 -12.21 20.10
CA ILE A 114 -3.20 -13.33 19.46
C ILE A 114 -1.80 -13.38 20.02
N LYS A 115 -1.44 -14.52 20.61
CA LYS A 115 -0.15 -14.69 21.27
C LYS A 115 0.82 -15.45 20.37
N PHE A 116 1.99 -14.85 20.15
CA PHE A 116 3.13 -15.45 19.51
C PHE A 116 4.27 -15.65 20.52
N GLU A 117 5.03 -16.72 20.34
CA GLU A 117 6.17 -17.09 21.17
C GLU A 117 7.41 -17.24 20.29
N MET A 118 8.55 -16.77 20.80
CA MET A 118 9.85 -16.94 20.17
C MET A 118 10.87 -17.33 21.23
N ASP A 119 11.57 -18.43 20.99
CA ASP A 119 12.66 -18.92 21.83
C ASP A 119 13.79 -19.38 20.90
N VAL A 120 14.84 -18.56 20.81
CA VAL A 120 15.96 -18.78 19.90
C VAL A 120 17.29 -18.56 20.61
N ARG A 121 18.19 -19.52 20.49
CA ARG A 121 19.56 -19.47 21.01
C ARG A 121 20.56 -19.87 19.94
N ASN A 122 21.59 -19.06 19.73
CA ASN A 122 22.67 -19.41 18.82
C ASN A 122 23.77 -20.18 19.56
N ASN A 123 23.93 -21.47 19.26
CA ASN A 123 24.99 -22.31 19.81
C ASN A 123 26.18 -22.49 18.84
N PHE A 124 26.11 -21.91 17.65
CA PHE A 124 27.12 -22.03 16.60
C PHE A 124 28.15 -20.91 16.69
N GLU A 125 29.32 -21.12 16.08
CA GLU A 125 30.37 -20.10 15.98
C GLU A 125 29.93 -18.93 15.09
N ASP A 126 29.23 -19.26 14.01
CA ASP A 126 28.77 -18.29 13.02
C ASP A 126 27.55 -17.50 13.52
N PRO A 127 27.41 -16.23 13.10
CA PRO A 127 26.22 -15.44 13.40
C PRO A 127 24.95 -16.08 12.83
N MET A 128 23.88 -16.08 13.62
CA MET A 128 22.56 -16.59 13.25
C MET A 128 21.59 -15.43 13.10
N ASP A 129 20.81 -15.43 12.01
CA ASP A 129 19.75 -14.46 11.78
C ASP A 129 18.45 -14.95 12.43
N VAL A 130 17.89 -14.14 13.33
CA VAL A 130 16.57 -14.36 13.91
C VAL A 130 15.56 -13.68 13.00
N THR A 131 14.65 -14.47 12.45
CA THR A 131 13.69 -14.07 11.41
C THR A 131 12.25 -14.36 11.82
N THR A 132 11.29 -13.91 11.04
CA THR A 132 9.84 -14.18 11.21
C THR A 132 9.49 -15.64 11.37
N ASN A 133 10.26 -16.56 10.78
CA ASN A 133 9.99 -18.00 10.86
C ASN A 133 10.19 -18.55 12.28
N HIS A 134 10.89 -17.82 13.15
CA HIS A 134 11.09 -18.17 14.55
C HIS A 134 9.92 -17.70 15.44
N LEU A 135 9.05 -16.84 14.93
CA LEU A 135 7.86 -16.35 15.63
C LEU A 135 6.72 -17.34 15.42
N LYS A 136 6.42 -18.14 16.44
CA LYS A 136 5.42 -19.20 16.37
C LYS A 136 4.14 -18.77 17.08
N LEU A 137 3.00 -19.19 16.55
CA LEU A 137 1.72 -18.98 17.23
C LEU A 137 1.65 -19.91 18.46
N SER A 138 1.20 -19.36 19.59
CA SER A 138 0.94 -20.16 20.79
C SER A 138 -0.34 -20.99 20.60
N HIS A 139 -0.35 -22.23 21.10
CA HIS A 139 -1.51 -23.13 20.93
C HIS A 139 -2.75 -22.64 21.69
N GLU A 140 -2.56 -22.10 22.90
CA GLU A 140 -3.66 -21.62 23.75
C GLU A 140 -3.27 -20.31 24.44
N HIS A 141 -4.19 -19.34 24.46
CA HIS A 141 -4.07 -18.10 25.25
C HIS A 141 -5.44 -17.74 25.79
N GLY A 142 -5.53 -17.39 27.08
CA GLY A 142 -6.80 -17.05 27.71
C GLY A 142 -7.87 -18.17 27.69
N GLY A 143 -7.46 -19.44 27.57
CA GLY A 143 -8.38 -20.59 27.48
C GLY A 143 -9.01 -20.80 26.11
N VAL A 144 -8.44 -20.20 25.06
CA VAL A 144 -8.90 -20.30 23.67
C VAL A 144 -7.83 -20.96 22.81
N ASP A 145 -8.23 -21.97 22.03
CA ASP A 145 -7.39 -22.60 21.00
C ASP A 145 -7.21 -21.65 19.80
N GLN A 146 -5.95 -21.29 19.52
CA GLN A 146 -5.58 -20.37 18.46
C GLN A 146 -5.17 -21.09 17.17
N SER A 147 -5.08 -22.43 17.16
CA SER A 147 -4.57 -23.21 16.03
C SER A 147 -5.23 -22.91 14.67
N ASN A 148 -6.48 -22.43 14.69
CA ASN A 148 -7.26 -22.07 13.51
C ASN A 148 -7.60 -20.57 13.43
N CYS A 149 -6.78 -19.68 14.02
CA CYS A 149 -6.99 -18.23 13.93
C CYS A 149 -6.66 -17.67 12.53
N GLY A 150 -5.81 -18.37 11.77
CA GLY A 150 -5.39 -17.99 10.42
C GLY A 150 -4.49 -16.76 10.38
N VAL A 151 -3.92 -16.35 11.52
CA VAL A 151 -3.03 -15.20 11.63
C VAL A 151 -1.58 -15.65 11.68
N HIS A 152 -0.76 -15.13 10.78
CA HIS A 152 0.65 -15.46 10.66
C HIS A 152 1.43 -14.26 10.09
N PRO A 153 2.75 -14.17 10.32
CA PRO A 153 3.60 -13.21 9.63
C PRO A 153 3.45 -13.30 8.11
N VAL A 154 3.49 -12.15 7.42
CA VAL A 154 3.49 -12.14 5.95
C VAL A 154 4.73 -12.85 5.42
N GLU A 155 4.50 -13.83 4.54
CA GLU A 155 5.54 -14.49 3.75
C GLU A 155 5.68 -13.78 2.40
N TYR A 156 6.64 -12.86 2.29
CA TYR A 156 6.93 -12.19 1.02
C TYR A 156 7.70 -13.09 0.05
N ASP A 157 8.70 -13.78 0.58
CA ASP A 157 9.57 -14.70 -0.12
C ASP A 157 10.01 -15.81 0.85
N PRO A 158 9.73 -17.09 0.57
CA PRO A 158 10.17 -18.20 1.42
C PRO A 158 11.68 -18.22 1.66
N ASP A 159 12.48 -17.74 0.69
CA ASP A 159 13.94 -17.73 0.74
C ASP A 159 14.49 -16.53 1.54
N TYR A 160 13.69 -15.47 1.72
CA TYR A 160 14.09 -14.22 2.36
C TYR A 160 13.08 -13.75 3.42
N PRO A 161 12.98 -14.45 4.56
CA PRO A 161 12.13 -14.03 5.66
C PRO A 161 12.63 -12.72 6.29
N VAL A 162 11.73 -11.97 6.92
CA VAL A 162 12.09 -10.68 7.52
C VAL A 162 12.98 -10.92 8.74
N VAL A 163 14.20 -10.39 8.69
CA VAL A 163 15.15 -10.44 9.81
C VAL A 163 14.69 -9.49 10.91
N ILE A 164 14.74 -9.95 12.16
CA ILE A 164 14.37 -9.21 13.38
C ILE A 164 15.64 -8.84 14.16
N ALA A 165 16.57 -9.79 14.32
CA ALA A 165 17.82 -9.59 15.04
C ALA A 165 18.91 -10.52 14.51
N LYS A 166 20.17 -10.29 14.90
CA LYS A 166 21.29 -11.19 14.65
C LYS A 166 21.92 -11.61 15.97
N LEU A 167 22.16 -12.90 16.15
CA LEU A 167 22.74 -13.48 17.36
C LEU A 167 24.14 -14.00 17.08
N LYS A 168 25.11 -13.60 17.90
CA LYS A 168 26.42 -14.27 17.99
C LYS A 168 26.33 -15.52 18.86
N LYS A 169 27.41 -16.31 18.86
CA LYS A 169 27.58 -17.48 19.72
C LYS A 169 27.16 -17.19 21.17
N ASN A 170 26.35 -18.09 21.73
CA ASN A 170 25.79 -18.06 23.08
C ASN A 170 24.80 -16.94 23.40
N GLN A 171 24.38 -16.14 22.42
CA GLN A 171 23.29 -15.17 22.60
C GLN A 171 21.93 -15.86 22.38
N ALA A 172 20.93 -15.35 23.07
CA ALA A 172 19.56 -15.85 23.07
C ALA A 172 18.55 -14.69 23.10
N ILE A 173 17.40 -14.93 22.48
CA ILE A 173 16.19 -14.10 22.60
C ILE A 173 15.04 -15.04 22.93
N LYS A 174 14.36 -14.75 24.03
CA LYS A 174 13.11 -15.40 24.45
C LYS A 174 12.07 -14.33 24.75
N LEU A 175 10.96 -14.36 24.02
CA LEU A 175 9.90 -13.36 24.18
C LEU A 175 8.52 -13.91 23.79
N THR A 176 7.50 -13.22 24.29
CA THR A 176 6.10 -13.34 23.91
C THR A 176 5.68 -12.05 23.20
N ALA A 177 5.01 -12.15 22.06
CA ALA A 177 4.44 -11.01 21.35
C ALA A 177 2.91 -11.16 21.26
N ILE A 178 2.18 -10.13 21.66
CA ILE A 178 0.71 -10.10 21.66
C ILE A 178 0.24 -9.15 20.57
N ALA A 179 -0.50 -9.70 19.61
CA ALA A 179 -1.11 -8.94 18.53
C ALA A 179 -2.57 -8.60 18.83
N LYS A 180 -2.95 -7.37 18.49
CA LYS A 180 -4.30 -6.82 18.71
C LYS A 180 -4.82 -6.16 17.44
N LYS A 181 -6.15 -6.15 17.31
CA LYS A 181 -6.85 -5.39 16.28
C LYS A 181 -6.70 -3.90 16.56
N GLY A 182 -6.43 -3.11 15.52
CA GLY A 182 -6.30 -1.67 15.63
C GLY A 182 -6.52 -0.97 14.30
N LEU A 183 -6.46 0.36 14.32
CA LEU A 183 -6.70 1.23 13.16
C LEU A 183 -5.43 2.00 12.80
N GLY A 184 -5.20 2.22 11.50
CA GLY A 184 -4.05 2.99 11.01
C GLY A 184 -3.98 4.42 11.55
N ARG A 185 -5.11 5.01 11.97
CA ARG A 185 -5.14 6.32 12.66
C ARG A 185 -4.50 6.31 14.05
N MET A 186 -4.44 5.16 14.73
CA MET A 186 -3.81 5.02 16.04
C MET A 186 -2.29 4.92 15.91
N HIS A 187 -1.83 4.08 14.99
CA HIS A 187 -0.41 3.93 14.68
C HIS A 187 -0.23 3.35 13.27
N ALA A 188 0.85 3.74 12.58
CA ALA A 188 1.13 3.31 11.21
C ALA A 188 1.27 1.79 11.04
N LYS A 189 1.57 1.06 12.11
CA LYS A 189 1.64 -0.42 12.12
C LYS A 189 0.32 -1.10 11.76
N TRP A 190 -0.80 -0.40 11.98
CA TRP A 190 -2.13 -0.88 11.60
C TRP A 190 -2.60 -0.36 10.24
N SER A 191 -1.75 0.32 9.47
CA SER A 191 -2.07 0.69 8.09
C SER A 191 -2.08 -0.57 7.20
N PRO A 192 -3.19 -0.92 6.53
CA PRO A 192 -3.26 -2.10 5.66
C PRO A 192 -2.50 -1.92 4.35
N ALA A 193 -2.23 -0.68 3.97
CA ALA A 193 -1.62 -0.34 2.69
C ALA A 193 -0.23 0.26 2.90
N SER A 194 0.72 -0.23 2.11
CA SER A 194 2.10 0.30 2.04
C SER A 194 2.17 1.62 1.29
N GLY A 195 1.27 1.87 0.33
CA GLY A 195 1.17 3.16 -0.34
C GLY A 195 -0.11 3.28 -1.18
N ILE A 196 -0.83 4.39 -1.00
CA ILE A 196 -2.02 4.72 -1.79
C ILE A 196 -1.81 6.10 -2.41
N VAL A 197 -1.73 6.13 -3.74
CA VAL A 197 -1.49 7.33 -4.52
C VAL A 197 -2.53 7.37 -5.63
N PHE A 198 -3.06 8.56 -5.89
CA PHE A 198 -3.86 8.83 -7.07
C PHE A 198 -3.21 9.98 -7.84
N THR A 199 -3.33 9.94 -9.16
CA THR A 199 -2.89 11.01 -10.06
C THR A 199 -4.01 11.31 -11.04
N TYR A 200 -4.11 12.57 -11.42
CA TYR A 200 -5.08 12.99 -12.43
C TYR A 200 -4.76 12.37 -13.80
N GLU A 201 -5.80 12.09 -14.56
CA GLU A 201 -5.66 11.69 -15.95
C GLU A 201 -5.01 12.86 -16.72
N PRO A 202 -3.90 12.61 -17.44
CA PRO A 202 -3.24 13.66 -18.19
C PRO A 202 -3.94 13.93 -19.53
N VAL A 203 -4.18 15.20 -19.81
CA VAL A 203 -4.62 15.71 -21.12
C VAL A 203 -3.40 16.19 -21.87
N VAL A 204 -3.06 15.46 -22.93
CA VAL A 204 -1.97 15.82 -23.85
C VAL A 204 -2.56 16.55 -25.04
N ARG A 205 -2.03 17.75 -25.32
CA ARG A 205 -2.38 18.52 -26.53
C ARG A 205 -1.13 18.70 -27.36
N LEU A 206 -1.23 18.39 -28.64
CA LEU A 206 -0.15 18.56 -29.63
C LEU A 206 -0.47 19.76 -30.51
N ASN A 207 0.55 20.56 -30.82
CA ASN A 207 0.44 21.63 -31.79
C ASN A 207 0.84 21.13 -33.18
N TYR A 208 -0.15 20.70 -33.96
CA TYR A 208 0.07 20.11 -35.29
C TYR A 208 0.74 21.09 -36.27
N ASP A 209 0.39 22.37 -36.24
CA ASP A 209 0.98 23.40 -37.11
C ASP A 209 2.50 23.53 -36.91
N LYS A 210 2.98 23.30 -35.68
CA LYS A 210 4.40 23.33 -35.35
C LYS A 210 5.08 21.99 -35.62
N LEU A 211 4.37 20.88 -35.39
CA LEU A 211 4.87 19.54 -35.73
C LEU A 211 5.12 19.39 -37.23
N GLU A 212 4.27 19.97 -38.08
CA GLU A 212 4.43 19.94 -39.53
C GLU A 212 5.72 20.61 -40.02
N ARG A 213 6.22 21.62 -39.28
CA ARG A 213 7.47 22.34 -39.59
C ARG A 213 8.72 21.51 -39.29
N LEU A 214 8.60 20.49 -38.44
CA LEU A 214 9.72 19.60 -38.08
C LEU A 214 9.86 18.48 -39.11
N SER A 215 11.10 18.05 -39.37
CA SER A 215 11.37 16.89 -40.21
C SER A 215 10.95 15.58 -39.52
N THR A 216 10.75 14.52 -40.29
CA THR A 216 10.41 13.19 -39.77
C THR A 216 11.44 12.66 -38.77
N GLU A 217 12.73 12.94 -39.01
CA GLU A 217 13.82 12.56 -38.12
C GLU A 217 13.78 13.33 -36.80
N GLN A 218 13.51 14.63 -36.86
CA GLN A 218 13.36 15.48 -35.66
C GLN A 218 12.18 15.02 -34.80
N ARG A 219 11.04 14.67 -35.42
CA ARG A 219 9.87 14.12 -34.71
C ARG A 219 10.22 12.83 -33.97
N ARG A 220 10.93 11.90 -34.65
CA ARG A 220 11.37 10.63 -34.02
C ARG A 220 12.37 10.87 -32.90
N TYR A 221 13.30 11.81 -33.06
CA TYR A 221 14.26 12.15 -32.02
C TYR A 221 13.57 12.75 -30.79
N TRP A 222 12.64 13.68 -30.98
CA TRP A 222 11.88 14.29 -29.90
C TRP A 222 11.06 13.27 -29.10
N ILE A 223 10.40 12.32 -29.78
CA ILE A 223 9.63 11.25 -29.11
C ILE A 223 10.51 10.39 -28.21
N LYS A 224 11.75 10.10 -28.62
CA LYS A 224 12.70 9.33 -27.79
C LYS A 224 13.11 10.04 -26.51
N LEU A 225 13.05 11.37 -26.49
CA LEU A 225 13.40 12.19 -25.33
C LEU A 225 12.22 12.42 -24.38
N CYS A 226 10.99 12.16 -24.85
CA CYS A 226 9.79 12.25 -24.03
C CYS A 226 9.60 10.99 -23.17
N PRO A 227 8.93 11.12 -22.00
CA PRO A 227 8.53 9.96 -21.21
C PRO A 227 7.74 8.95 -22.06
N PRO A 228 8.04 7.65 -21.95
CA PRO A 228 7.39 6.63 -22.75
C PRO A 228 5.90 6.54 -22.39
N GLY A 229 5.05 6.23 -23.37
CA GLY A 229 3.63 6.00 -23.14
C GLY A 229 2.73 7.23 -23.29
N LEU A 230 3.29 8.37 -23.75
CA LEU A 230 2.57 9.64 -23.90
C LEU A 230 2.20 9.95 -25.36
N ILE A 231 3.19 9.85 -26.23
CA ILE A 231 3.12 10.19 -27.64
C ILE A 231 3.77 9.07 -28.44
N ARG A 232 3.25 8.81 -29.63
CA ARG A 232 3.72 7.78 -30.55
C ARG A 232 3.92 8.35 -31.94
N PHE A 233 4.93 7.85 -32.64
CA PHE A 233 5.10 8.13 -34.07
C PHE A 233 4.28 7.12 -34.89
N ASN A 234 3.38 7.60 -35.74
CA ASN A 234 2.67 6.75 -36.68
C ASN A 234 3.46 6.68 -37.99
N GLU A 235 4.03 5.50 -38.27
CA GLU A 235 4.85 5.26 -39.47
C GLU A 235 4.06 5.34 -40.78
N SER A 236 2.73 5.12 -40.74
CA SER A 236 1.88 5.17 -41.92
C SER A 236 1.45 6.60 -42.29
N SER A 237 1.18 7.45 -41.31
CA SER A 237 0.78 8.85 -41.52
C SER A 237 1.96 9.83 -41.48
N GLY A 238 3.10 9.41 -40.92
CA GLY A 238 4.26 10.28 -40.66
C GLY A 238 4.00 11.34 -39.57
N GLN A 239 2.90 11.21 -38.83
CA GLN A 239 2.46 12.14 -37.80
C GLN A 239 2.74 11.62 -36.39
N VAL A 240 2.77 12.55 -35.43
CA VAL A 240 2.85 12.23 -34.01
C VAL A 240 1.43 12.23 -33.44
N GLU A 241 1.08 11.15 -32.76
CA GLU A 241 -0.24 10.94 -32.17
C GLU A 241 -0.11 10.75 -30.66
N VAL A 242 -1.14 11.18 -29.92
CA VAL A 242 -1.25 10.92 -28.48
C VAL A 242 -1.66 9.46 -28.28
N GLU A 243 -1.10 8.79 -27.28
CA GLU A 243 -1.43 7.40 -27.01
C GLU A 243 -2.78 7.28 -26.26
N ASP A 244 -3.72 6.50 -26.80
CA ASP A 244 -5.12 6.40 -26.31
C ASP A 244 -5.25 5.93 -24.85
N LYS A 245 -4.28 5.16 -24.35
CA LYS A 245 -4.27 4.66 -22.97
C LYS A 245 -2.93 5.00 -22.35
N ILE A 246 -2.89 6.10 -21.62
CA ILE A 246 -1.73 6.47 -20.82
C ILE A 246 -1.63 5.47 -19.67
N ARG A 247 -0.66 4.55 -19.79
CA ARG A 247 -0.46 3.40 -18.88
C ARG A 247 0.36 3.75 -17.65
N VAL A 248 1.01 4.91 -17.65
CA VAL A 248 2.02 5.28 -16.65
C VAL A 248 1.52 6.47 -15.84
N GLY A 249 1.79 6.46 -14.53
CA GLY A 249 1.65 7.65 -13.71
C GLY A 249 2.61 8.72 -14.23
N ILE A 250 2.08 9.78 -14.81
CA ILE A 250 2.90 10.86 -15.34
C ILE A 250 3.42 11.72 -14.20
N ALA A 251 4.73 11.96 -14.17
CA ALA A 251 5.38 12.81 -13.16
C ALA A 251 5.18 14.32 -13.41
N TYR A 252 4.58 14.69 -14.55
CA TYR A 252 4.39 16.08 -14.99
C TYR A 252 5.70 16.89 -14.95
N SER A 253 6.81 16.28 -15.38
CA SER A 253 8.18 16.84 -15.30
C SER A 253 8.39 18.08 -16.20
N GLY A 254 7.49 18.30 -17.16
CA GLY A 254 7.63 19.31 -18.21
C GLY A 254 8.82 19.03 -19.15
N GLU A 255 9.38 17.81 -19.13
CA GLU A 255 10.55 17.47 -19.93
C GLU A 255 10.29 17.60 -21.43
N CYS A 256 9.13 17.16 -21.92
CA CYS A 256 8.82 17.30 -23.34
C CYS A 256 8.77 18.76 -23.80
N GLU A 257 8.27 19.67 -22.96
CA GLU A 257 8.21 21.12 -23.23
C GLU A 257 9.62 21.73 -23.21
N LYS A 258 10.44 21.33 -22.23
CA LYS A 258 11.83 21.79 -22.10
C LYS A 258 12.72 21.29 -23.24
N VAL A 259 12.59 20.02 -23.61
CA VAL A 259 13.32 19.43 -24.73
C VAL A 259 12.92 20.11 -26.03
N ALA A 260 11.63 20.30 -26.29
CA ALA A 260 11.17 20.99 -27.49
C ALA A 260 11.74 22.42 -27.59
N LYS A 261 11.77 23.14 -26.46
CA LYS A 261 12.37 24.47 -26.37
C LYS A 261 13.88 24.49 -26.63
N ASN A 262 14.61 23.52 -26.08
CA ASN A 262 16.07 23.48 -26.16
C ASN A 262 16.57 23.01 -27.53
N GLU A 263 15.91 22.03 -28.14
CA GLU A 263 16.32 21.42 -29.42
C GLU A 263 15.86 22.22 -30.64
N PHE A 264 14.65 22.80 -30.58
CA PHE A 264 14.03 23.46 -31.73
C PHE A 264 13.88 24.98 -31.57
N GLY A 265 14.10 25.51 -30.36
CA GLY A 265 14.03 26.95 -30.07
C GLY A 265 12.79 27.38 -29.28
N PRO A 266 12.76 28.64 -28.81
CA PRO A 266 11.71 29.15 -27.92
C PRO A 266 10.30 29.11 -28.52
N GLU A 267 10.18 29.21 -29.84
CA GLU A 267 8.93 29.12 -30.58
C GLU A 267 8.25 27.74 -30.55
N PHE A 268 8.98 26.68 -30.17
CA PHE A 268 8.46 25.31 -30.06
C PHE A 268 8.21 24.89 -28.60
N SER A 269 8.23 25.83 -27.65
CA SER A 269 7.99 25.53 -26.23
C SER A 269 6.58 24.99 -25.93
N ASP A 270 5.60 25.26 -26.79
CA ASP A 270 4.21 24.79 -26.76
C ASP A 270 3.93 23.66 -27.76
N LEU A 271 4.97 22.98 -28.26
CA LEU A 271 4.84 21.85 -29.20
C LEU A 271 3.96 20.73 -28.62
N VAL A 272 4.06 20.53 -27.30
CA VAL A 272 3.18 19.69 -26.50
C VAL A 272 2.76 20.45 -25.26
N SER A 273 1.55 20.21 -24.79
CA SER A 273 1.12 20.61 -23.45
C SER A 273 0.57 19.40 -22.73
N VAL A 274 1.13 19.11 -21.55
CA VAL A 274 0.68 18.01 -20.69
C VAL A 274 0.11 18.61 -19.42
N LYS A 275 -1.21 18.57 -19.28
CA LYS A 275 -1.91 19.13 -18.11
C LYS A 275 -2.79 18.06 -17.47
N PRO A 276 -3.03 18.11 -16.15
CA PRO A 276 -4.06 17.27 -15.55
C PRO A 276 -5.41 17.64 -16.18
N LYS A 277 -6.28 16.64 -16.35
CA LYS A 277 -7.68 16.86 -16.71
C LYS A 277 -8.31 17.74 -15.63
N CYS A 278 -8.89 18.86 -16.05
CA CYS A 278 -9.64 19.74 -15.15
C CYS A 278 -11.13 19.54 -15.34
N GLY A 279 -11.86 19.63 -14.24
CA GLY A 279 -13.30 19.65 -14.21
C GLY A 279 -13.93 20.94 -14.67
N PRO A 280 -15.27 20.98 -14.67
CA PRO A 280 -16.04 22.12 -15.14
C PRO A 280 -15.72 23.42 -14.38
N ASP A 281 -15.23 23.32 -13.14
CA ASP A 281 -14.86 24.46 -12.29
C ASP A 281 -13.40 24.94 -12.50
N GLY A 282 -12.67 24.37 -13.46
CA GLY A 282 -11.28 24.73 -13.76
C GLY A 282 -10.23 24.15 -12.80
N GLN A 283 -10.66 23.40 -11.77
CA GLN A 283 -9.79 22.62 -10.89
C GLN A 283 -9.53 21.22 -11.49
N PRO A 284 -8.37 20.58 -11.22
CA PRO A 284 -8.09 19.23 -11.69
C PRO A 284 -9.15 18.23 -11.19
N ASP A 285 -9.73 17.45 -12.12
CA ASP A 285 -10.78 16.43 -11.92
C ASP A 285 -10.18 15.03 -11.74
#